data_AF-A0A9N9D4P8-F1
#
_entry.id   AF-A0A9N9D4P8-F1
#
_cell.length_a   1.000
_cell.length_b   1.000
_cell.length_c   1.000
_cell.angle_alpha   90.00
_cell.angle_beta   90.00
_cell.angle_gamma   90.00
#
_symmetry.space_group_name_H-M   'P 1'
#
loop_
_entity.id
_entity.type
_entity.pdbx_description
1 polymer ?
#
loop_
_entity_poly.entity_id
_entity_poly.type
_entity_poly.pdbx_seq_one_letter_code
_entity_poly.pdbx_strand_id
1 'polypeptide(L)'
;MSGLTNSLNAELLQLSNEARRKHPEIKEAAERSIYILRTLKERPGMDITQELAKNVDFLRPFLLACETRHAKLITISIGSIQKLISHHAIPESSVKTILKTLNDIISQGVEVQLKILQTLPPLLNNYSTLTGDLLVEGLLVCFRLQDSKIMAVNNTAAATLRQLVINIFDKVEKEDEIIEKNAGSIKPTSTVVSVHGHGEIALRPCARDAYFLFQDLCLLTNLEPATFLRLNALPRTFGLELIESVLTNHLRLFKKHPEFLSVLRERICPLIIKTFSDKHDFPQTMRLMRVVYILIKQFSEILVTECEIFLAMFIKILEPENPLWQRVIAMEIFRGVCGGDGVFLRSIYRWYDRQDNSTNVFRDMINVFGRLAAEKPQVVGVSSVVGQIHHQSLENSDVTGVNSLGADAPGLS
;
A
#
# COMPACT_ATOMS: atom_id res chain seq x y z
N MET A 1 -5.30 29.80 10.09
CA MET A 1 -6.22 30.37 9.08
C MET A 1 -5.65 31.55 8.28
N SER A 2 -4.83 32.45 8.87
CA SER A 2 -4.18 33.56 8.13
C SER A 2 -3.14 33.11 7.08
N GLY A 3 -2.47 31.98 7.28
CA GLY A 3 -1.48 31.44 6.33
C GLY A 3 -2.08 30.96 5.01
N LEU A 4 -3.26 30.32 5.04
CA LEU A 4 -3.95 29.83 3.83
C LEU A 4 -4.40 31.00 2.95
N THR A 5 -5.07 31.99 3.53
CA THR A 5 -5.56 33.15 2.79
C THR A 5 -4.42 33.97 2.20
N ASN A 6 -3.31 34.15 2.94
CA ASN A 6 -2.14 34.83 2.40
C ASN A 6 -1.47 34.04 1.26
N SER A 7 -1.36 32.72 1.37
CA SER A 7 -0.82 31.87 0.29
C SER A 7 -1.70 31.87 -0.95
N LEU A 8 -3.02 31.76 -0.79
CA LEU A 8 -3.96 31.78 -1.93
C LEU A 8 -3.96 33.13 -2.63
N ASN A 9 -3.86 34.23 -1.86
CA ASN A 9 -3.77 35.58 -2.44
C ASN A 9 -2.47 35.76 -3.24
N ALA A 10 -1.34 35.27 -2.73
CA ALA A 10 -0.07 35.28 -3.45
C ALA A 10 -0.14 34.47 -4.77
N GLU A 11 -0.74 33.28 -4.74
CA GLU A 11 -0.88 32.43 -5.92
C GLU A 11 -1.86 32.99 -6.96
N LEU A 12 -2.98 33.57 -6.53
CA LEU A 12 -3.92 34.25 -7.43
C LEU A 12 -3.30 35.50 -8.09
N LEU A 13 -2.50 36.25 -7.35
CA LEU A 13 -1.73 37.37 -7.90
C LEU A 13 -0.68 36.89 -8.91
N GLN A 14 0.00 35.78 -8.61
CA GLN A 14 0.96 35.17 -9.53
C GLN A 14 0.26 34.67 -10.80
N LEU A 15 -0.90 34.02 -10.66
CA LEU A 15 -1.72 33.54 -11.77
C LEU A 15 -2.20 34.71 -12.65
N SER A 16 -2.70 35.78 -12.03
CA SER A 16 -3.16 37.00 -12.72
C SER A 16 -2.02 37.68 -13.49
N ASN A 17 -0.83 37.79 -12.88
CA ASN A 17 0.34 38.39 -13.52
C ASN A 17 0.84 37.58 -14.72
N GLU A 18 0.87 36.25 -14.61
CA GLU A 18 1.31 35.35 -15.68
C GLU A 18 0.27 35.29 -16.83
N ALA A 19 -1.02 35.36 -16.51
CA ALA A 19 -2.11 35.35 -17.50
C ALA A 19 -2.31 36.70 -18.23
N ARG A 20 -1.78 37.81 -17.67
CA ARG A 20 -2.06 39.20 -18.08
C ARG A 20 -1.92 39.49 -19.58
N ARG A 21 -0.98 38.84 -20.27
CA ARG A 21 -0.69 39.11 -21.69
C ARG A 21 -1.39 38.17 -22.67
N LYS A 22 -1.70 36.94 -22.28
CA LYS A 22 -2.18 35.88 -23.20
C LYS A 22 -3.62 35.44 -22.94
N HIS A 23 -4.13 35.59 -21.72
CA HIS A 23 -5.44 35.07 -21.32
C HIS A 23 -6.17 36.08 -20.40
N PRO A 24 -6.83 37.11 -20.96
CA PRO A 24 -7.51 38.14 -20.17
C PRO A 24 -8.65 37.58 -19.32
N GLU A 25 -9.34 36.53 -19.76
CA GLU A 25 -10.42 35.88 -19.01
C GLU A 25 -9.95 35.27 -17.69
N ILE A 26 -8.75 34.69 -17.65
CA ILE A 26 -8.15 34.12 -16.43
C ILE A 26 -7.79 35.23 -15.46
N LYS A 27 -7.30 36.36 -15.98
CA LYS A 27 -6.97 37.53 -15.19
C LYS A 27 -8.22 38.08 -14.49
N GLU A 28 -9.33 38.26 -15.22
CA GLU A 28 -10.60 38.70 -14.65
C GLU A 28 -11.13 37.72 -13.59
N ALA A 29 -11.09 36.42 -13.88
CA ALA A 29 -11.54 35.39 -12.93
C ALA A 29 -10.67 35.37 -11.65
N ALA A 30 -9.36 35.59 -11.78
CA ALA A 30 -8.45 35.68 -10.64
C ALA A 30 -8.70 36.95 -9.81
N GLU A 31 -8.93 38.11 -10.44
CA GLU A 31 -9.26 39.37 -9.75
C GLU A 31 -10.59 39.27 -9.00
N ARG A 32 -11.61 38.63 -9.58
CA ARG A 32 -12.88 38.35 -8.89
C ARG A 32 -12.68 37.44 -7.68
N SER A 33 -11.84 36.42 -7.79
CA SER A 33 -11.54 35.50 -6.68
C SER A 33 -10.73 36.18 -5.57
N ILE A 34 -9.85 37.12 -5.90
CA ILE A 34 -9.13 37.97 -4.92
C ILE A 34 -10.11 38.89 -4.18
N TYR A 35 -11.08 39.46 -4.89
CA TYR A 35 -12.12 40.29 -4.26
C TYR A 35 -12.93 39.48 -3.25
N ILE A 36 -13.39 38.29 -3.62
CA ILE A 36 -14.10 37.37 -2.72
C ILE A 36 -13.26 37.07 -1.47
N LEU A 37 -11.97 36.74 -1.63
CA LEU A 37 -11.08 36.50 -0.49
C LEU A 37 -10.91 37.72 0.43
N ARG A 38 -10.85 38.94 -0.11
CA ARG A 38 -10.77 40.16 0.71
C ARG A 38 -12.05 40.38 1.51
N THR A 39 -13.21 40.25 0.88
CA THR A 39 -14.51 40.39 1.56
C THR A 39 -14.69 39.36 2.66
N LEU A 40 -14.22 38.12 2.45
CA LEU A 40 -14.26 37.07 3.47
C LEU A 40 -13.27 37.32 4.62
N LYS A 41 -12.12 37.96 4.36
CA LYS A 41 -11.12 38.31 5.39
C LYS A 41 -11.58 39.45 6.30
N GLU A 42 -12.44 40.33 5.79
CA GLU A 42 -12.99 41.48 6.53
C GLU A 42 -14.15 41.11 7.46
N ARG A 43 -14.71 39.88 7.36
CA ARG A 43 -15.77 39.39 8.26
C ARG A 43 -15.18 38.54 9.39
N PRO A 44 -14.98 39.08 10.60
CA PRO A 44 -14.46 38.31 11.73
C PRO A 44 -15.50 37.27 12.21
N GLY A 45 -15.06 36.02 12.41
CA GLY A 45 -15.85 34.95 13.05
C GLY A 45 -16.43 33.88 12.12
N MET A 46 -16.33 34.01 10.79
CA MET A 46 -16.76 32.97 9.84
C MET A 46 -15.61 32.03 9.48
N ASP A 47 -15.88 30.72 9.40
CA ASP A 47 -14.92 29.76 8.85
C ASP A 47 -14.82 29.97 7.34
N ILE A 48 -13.75 30.64 6.92
CA ILE A 48 -13.43 30.97 5.53
C ILE A 48 -13.45 29.71 4.64
N THR A 49 -13.09 28.56 5.21
CA THR A 49 -13.06 27.26 4.54
C THR A 49 -14.45 26.82 4.07
N GLN A 50 -15.46 26.94 4.94
CA GLN A 50 -16.82 26.52 4.65
C GLN A 50 -17.50 27.45 3.63
N GLU A 51 -17.16 28.74 3.65
CA GLU A 51 -17.72 29.70 2.70
C GLU A 51 -17.05 29.60 1.32
N LEU A 52 -15.76 29.25 1.27
CA LEU A 52 -15.10 28.88 0.02
C LEU A 52 -15.67 27.58 -0.57
N ALA A 53 -16.00 26.60 0.27
CA ALA A 53 -16.62 25.34 -0.16
C ALA A 53 -18.03 25.51 -0.75
N LYS A 54 -18.69 26.67 -0.57
CA LYS A 54 -19.97 27.00 -1.23
C LYS A 54 -19.80 27.74 -2.55
N ASN A 55 -18.68 28.44 -2.75
CA ASN A 55 -18.47 29.31 -3.89
C ASN A 55 -17.77 28.57 -5.05
N VAL A 56 -18.56 27.99 -5.94
CA VAL A 56 -18.05 27.28 -7.14
C VAL A 56 -17.23 28.21 -8.06
N ASP A 57 -17.61 29.50 -8.12
CA ASP A 57 -16.92 30.52 -8.93
C ASP A 57 -15.46 30.75 -8.51
N PHE A 58 -15.12 30.44 -7.26
CA PHE A 58 -13.75 30.60 -6.75
C PHE A 58 -12.77 29.62 -7.43
N LEU A 59 -13.25 28.48 -7.93
CA LEU A 59 -12.42 27.49 -8.61
C LEU A 59 -12.21 27.80 -10.10
N ARG A 60 -13.07 28.63 -10.68
CA ARG A 60 -13.08 28.97 -12.11
C ARG A 60 -11.72 29.46 -12.65
N PRO A 61 -10.97 30.38 -12.00
CA PRO A 61 -9.68 30.81 -12.54
C PRO A 61 -8.66 29.66 -12.63
N PHE A 62 -8.67 28.73 -11.68
CA PHE A 62 -7.75 27.60 -11.67
C PHE A 62 -8.11 26.56 -12.73
N LEU A 63 -9.41 26.29 -12.92
CA LEU A 63 -9.87 25.37 -13.97
C LEU A 63 -9.57 25.91 -15.37
N LEU A 64 -9.86 27.20 -15.63
CA LEU A 64 -9.51 27.86 -16.89
C LEU A 64 -8.00 27.86 -17.14
N ALA A 65 -7.20 28.08 -16.11
CA ALA A 65 -5.75 28.00 -16.23
C ALA A 65 -5.25 26.60 -16.58
N CYS A 66 -5.90 25.55 -16.08
CA CYS A 66 -5.60 24.17 -16.48
C CYS A 66 -5.91 23.91 -17.97
N GLU A 67 -6.92 24.56 -18.54
CA GLU A 67 -7.29 24.42 -19.96
C GLU A 67 -6.29 25.08 -20.93
N THR A 68 -5.50 26.07 -20.48
CA THR A 68 -4.55 26.81 -21.35
C THR A 68 -3.38 25.99 -21.89
N ARG A 69 -3.18 24.76 -21.39
CA ARG A 69 -2.03 23.88 -21.73
C ARG A 69 -0.66 24.53 -21.50
N HIS A 70 -0.59 25.61 -20.73
CA HIS A 70 0.66 26.28 -20.40
C HIS A 70 1.21 25.75 -19.07
N ALA A 71 2.32 25.01 -19.11
CA ALA A 71 2.86 24.28 -17.96
C ALA A 71 2.98 25.12 -16.68
N LYS A 72 3.46 26.37 -16.76
CA LYS A 72 3.57 27.25 -15.57
C LYS A 72 2.21 27.61 -14.95
N LEU A 73 1.20 27.90 -15.79
CA LEU A 73 -0.14 28.25 -15.31
C LEU A 73 -0.82 27.03 -14.67
N ILE A 74 -0.66 25.86 -15.28
CA ILE A 74 -1.13 24.59 -14.74
C ILE A 74 -0.47 24.30 -13.39
N THR A 75 0.85 24.40 -13.31
CA THR A 75 1.63 24.13 -12.10
C THR A 75 1.19 25.02 -10.93
N ILE A 76 0.95 26.31 -11.15
CA ILE A 76 0.43 27.21 -10.11
C ILE A 76 -0.98 26.77 -9.69
N SER A 77 -1.85 26.50 -10.67
CA SER A 77 -3.26 26.16 -10.44
C SER A 77 -3.44 24.84 -9.68
N ILE A 78 -2.70 23.79 -10.03
CA ILE A 78 -2.73 22.52 -9.29
C ILE A 78 -2.23 22.72 -7.85
N GLY A 79 -1.19 23.55 -7.65
CA GLY A 79 -0.70 23.87 -6.30
C GLY A 79 -1.76 24.54 -5.42
N SER A 80 -2.52 25.48 -5.99
CA SER A 80 -3.65 26.11 -5.31
C SER A 80 -4.78 25.12 -5.03
N ILE A 81 -5.13 24.29 -6.01
CA ILE A 81 -6.15 23.24 -5.85
C ILE A 81 -5.74 22.26 -4.74
N GLN A 82 -4.49 21.80 -4.70
CA GLN A 82 -3.97 20.93 -3.65
C GLN A 82 -4.15 21.53 -2.25
N LYS A 83 -3.84 22.82 -2.08
CA LYS A 83 -4.00 23.51 -0.79
C LYS A 83 -5.48 23.62 -0.39
N LEU A 84 -6.35 23.95 -1.34
CA LEU A 84 -7.80 24.00 -1.10
C LEU A 84 -8.36 22.63 -0.68
N ILE A 85 -7.90 21.55 -1.33
CA ILE A 85 -8.26 20.17 -0.98
C ILE A 85 -7.80 19.83 0.44
N SER A 86 -6.55 20.12 0.78
CA SER A 86 -5.98 19.83 2.11
C SER A 86 -6.74 20.53 3.24
N HIS A 87 -7.30 21.71 2.97
CA HIS A 87 -8.09 22.45 3.94
C HIS A 87 -9.60 22.17 3.88
N HIS A 88 -10.10 21.26 3.04
CA HIS A 88 -11.54 20.98 2.86
C HIS A 88 -12.35 22.18 2.33
N ALA A 89 -11.72 23.04 1.52
CA ALA A 89 -12.31 24.26 0.99
C ALA A 89 -12.92 24.10 -0.42
N ILE A 90 -13.17 22.86 -0.89
CA ILE A 90 -13.71 22.59 -2.24
C ILE A 90 -15.15 22.06 -2.14
N PRO A 91 -16.09 22.58 -2.96
CA PRO A 91 -17.43 22.00 -3.08
C PRO A 91 -17.38 20.56 -3.59
N GLU A 92 -18.16 19.66 -2.99
CA GLU A 92 -18.23 18.25 -3.43
C GLU A 92 -18.65 18.11 -4.91
N SER A 93 -19.52 19.00 -5.40
CA SER A 93 -19.95 19.04 -6.79
C SER A 93 -18.81 19.28 -7.78
N SER A 94 -17.74 19.96 -7.35
CA SER A 94 -16.61 20.34 -8.18
C SER A 94 -15.53 19.25 -8.25
N VAL A 95 -15.58 18.24 -7.37
CA VAL A 95 -14.57 17.18 -7.29
C VAL A 95 -14.50 16.39 -8.60
N LYS A 96 -15.65 16.06 -9.20
CA LYS A 96 -15.71 15.39 -10.52
C LYS A 96 -15.05 16.23 -11.62
N THR A 97 -15.32 17.53 -11.64
CA THR A 97 -14.71 18.46 -12.60
C THR A 97 -13.20 18.54 -12.41
N ILE A 98 -12.73 18.58 -11.16
CA ILE A 98 -11.29 18.58 -10.85
C ILE A 98 -10.64 17.29 -11.32
N LEU A 99 -11.20 16.11 -11.02
CA LEU A 99 -10.66 14.83 -11.49
C LEU A 99 -10.56 14.77 -13.01
N LYS A 100 -11.61 15.18 -13.72
CA LYS A 100 -11.59 15.27 -15.19
C LYS A 100 -10.49 16.21 -15.70
N THR A 101 -10.37 17.38 -15.09
CA THR A 101 -9.33 18.37 -15.45
C THR A 101 -7.93 17.82 -15.18
N LEU A 102 -7.71 17.16 -14.05
CA LEU A 102 -6.44 16.50 -13.71
C LEU A 102 -6.10 15.40 -14.72
N ASN A 103 -7.10 14.66 -15.20
CA ASN A 103 -6.90 13.64 -16.22
C ASN A 103 -6.54 14.24 -17.60
N ASP A 104 -7.14 15.36 -17.98
CA ASP A 104 -6.87 16.02 -19.28
C ASP A 104 -5.47 16.64 -19.35
N ILE A 105 -4.88 17.01 -18.21
CA ILE A 105 -3.56 17.66 -18.12
C ILE A 105 -2.39 16.68 -17.87
N ILE A 106 -2.63 15.37 -17.75
CA ILE A 106 -1.59 14.35 -17.49
C ILE A 106 -0.42 14.44 -18.50
N SER A 107 -0.70 14.79 -19.75
CA SER A 107 0.29 14.81 -20.83
C SER A 107 1.11 16.11 -20.91
N GLN A 108 0.90 17.09 -20.03
CA GLN A 108 1.47 18.44 -20.14
C GLN A 108 2.89 18.60 -19.56
N GLY A 109 3.55 17.51 -19.14
CA GLY A 109 4.95 17.49 -18.72
C GLY A 109 5.19 16.91 -17.33
N VAL A 110 6.46 16.66 -17.00
CA VAL A 110 6.89 15.93 -15.78
C VAL A 110 6.50 16.66 -14.50
N GLU A 111 6.70 17.98 -14.45
CA GLU A 111 6.38 18.80 -13.28
C GLU A 111 4.88 18.77 -12.97
N VAL A 112 4.05 18.83 -14.01
CA VAL A 112 2.59 18.72 -13.89
C VAL A 112 2.21 17.34 -13.36
N GLN A 113 2.80 16.27 -13.91
CA GLN A 113 2.55 14.89 -13.46
C GLN A 113 2.85 14.70 -11.97
N LEU A 114 3.98 15.22 -11.48
CA LEU A 114 4.34 15.14 -10.06
C LEU A 114 3.36 15.92 -9.17
N LYS A 115 2.90 17.10 -9.61
CA LYS A 115 1.88 17.85 -8.86
C LYS A 115 0.52 17.15 -8.84
N ILE A 116 0.12 16.48 -9.92
CA ILE A 116 -1.09 15.63 -9.93
C ILE A 116 -0.96 14.54 -8.86
N LEU A 117 0.18 13.82 -8.82
CA LEU A 117 0.43 12.77 -7.83
C LEU A 117 0.43 13.28 -6.37
N GLN A 118 0.79 14.54 -6.15
CA GLN A 118 0.73 15.18 -4.82
C GLN A 118 -0.69 15.65 -4.45
N THR A 119 -1.56 15.83 -5.44
CA THR A 119 -2.93 16.33 -5.26
C THR A 119 -3.95 15.22 -5.06
N LEU A 120 -3.71 14.04 -5.63
CA LEU A 120 -4.63 12.90 -5.54
C LEU A 120 -4.77 12.32 -4.11
N PRO A 121 -3.70 12.13 -3.30
CA PRO A 121 -3.82 11.65 -1.92
C PRO A 121 -4.73 12.49 -1.02
N PRO A 122 -4.55 13.82 -0.90
CA PRO A 122 -5.43 14.62 -0.06
C PRO A 122 -6.86 14.65 -0.63
N LEU A 123 -7.03 14.58 -1.96
CA LEU A 123 -8.37 14.53 -2.58
C LEU A 123 -9.12 13.28 -2.16
N LEU A 124 -8.46 12.13 -2.24
CA LEU A 124 -9.06 10.85 -1.90
C LEU A 124 -9.25 10.67 -0.40
N ASN A 125 -8.35 11.19 0.43
CA ASN A 125 -8.45 11.05 1.88
C ASN A 125 -9.51 11.96 2.51
N ASN A 126 -9.60 13.22 2.07
CA ASN A 126 -10.41 14.25 2.73
C ASN A 126 -11.90 14.19 2.34
N TYR A 127 -12.23 13.64 1.17
CA TYR A 127 -13.61 13.54 0.70
C TYR A 127 -14.09 12.10 0.82
N SER A 128 -14.89 11.83 1.86
CA SER A 128 -15.54 10.52 2.11
C SER A 128 -16.59 10.18 1.06
N THR A 129 -17.18 11.19 0.41
CA THR A 129 -18.19 11.07 -0.66
C THR A 129 -17.63 10.50 -1.96
N LEU A 130 -16.29 10.43 -2.12
CA LEU A 130 -15.62 9.78 -3.25
C LEU A 130 -15.75 8.26 -3.17
N THR A 131 -16.85 7.74 -3.67
CA THR A 131 -17.10 6.29 -3.80
C THR A 131 -17.42 5.91 -5.24
N GLY A 132 -17.19 4.65 -5.61
CA GLY A 132 -17.50 4.10 -6.92
C GLY A 132 -16.70 4.72 -8.08
N ASP A 133 -17.39 5.18 -9.13
CA ASP A 133 -16.77 5.63 -10.38
C ASP A 133 -15.75 6.76 -10.20
N LEU A 134 -15.99 7.70 -9.28
CA LEU A 134 -15.06 8.82 -9.04
C LEU A 134 -13.75 8.37 -8.39
N LEU A 135 -13.81 7.36 -7.52
CA LEU A 135 -12.63 6.73 -6.94
C LEU A 135 -11.82 6.03 -8.02
N VAL A 136 -12.50 5.28 -8.89
CA VAL A 136 -11.89 4.60 -10.03
C VAL A 136 -11.20 5.59 -10.96
N GLU A 137 -11.86 6.71 -11.32
CA GLU A 137 -11.25 7.75 -12.15
C GLU A 137 -9.96 8.29 -11.52
N GLY A 138 -9.96 8.57 -10.21
CA GLY A 138 -8.76 9.03 -9.49
C GLY A 138 -7.63 8.02 -9.46
N LEU A 139 -7.94 6.73 -9.22
CA LEU A 139 -6.95 5.65 -9.26
C LEU A 139 -6.40 5.44 -10.67
N LEU A 140 -7.25 5.54 -11.69
CA LEU A 140 -6.85 5.37 -13.09
C LEU A 140 -5.82 6.41 -13.52
N VAL A 141 -5.94 7.65 -13.04
CA VAL A 141 -4.92 8.69 -13.26
C VAL A 141 -3.57 8.23 -12.69
N CYS A 142 -3.53 7.70 -11.48
CA CYS A 142 -2.31 7.20 -10.87
C CYS A 142 -1.72 5.98 -11.62
N PHE A 143 -2.56 5.02 -12.05
CA PHE A 143 -2.10 3.88 -12.85
C PHE A 143 -1.52 4.30 -14.20
N ARG A 144 -2.12 5.29 -14.87
CA ARG A 144 -1.56 5.86 -16.11
C ARG A 144 -0.19 6.51 -15.88
N LEU A 145 -0.02 7.20 -14.76
CA LEU A 145 1.25 7.81 -14.40
C LEU A 145 2.30 6.78 -13.98
N GLN A 146 1.88 5.66 -13.40
CA GLN A 146 2.74 4.53 -13.10
C GLN A 146 3.27 3.87 -14.39
N ASP A 147 2.51 3.84 -15.48
CA ASP A 147 3.00 3.35 -16.78
C ASP A 147 3.91 4.36 -17.52
N SER A 148 4.28 5.47 -16.87
CA SER A 148 5.19 6.46 -17.45
C SER A 148 6.60 5.89 -17.64
N LYS A 149 7.22 6.21 -18.77
CA LYS A 149 8.63 5.88 -19.08
C LYS A 149 9.63 6.63 -18.20
N ILE A 150 9.18 7.69 -17.53
CA ILE A 150 10.03 8.53 -16.70
C ILE A 150 10.11 7.90 -15.31
N MET A 151 11.27 7.35 -14.96
CA MET A 151 11.48 6.62 -13.71
C MET A 151 11.05 7.39 -12.46
N ALA A 152 11.33 8.70 -12.40
CA ALA A 152 10.92 9.53 -11.26
C ALA A 152 9.40 9.54 -11.09
N VAL A 153 8.66 9.72 -12.19
CA VAL A 153 7.19 9.73 -12.18
C VAL A 153 6.64 8.34 -11.87
N ASN A 154 7.20 7.31 -12.50
CA ASN A 154 6.83 5.90 -12.27
C ASN A 154 6.96 5.52 -10.78
N ASN A 155 8.12 5.79 -10.18
CA ASN A 155 8.38 5.46 -8.77
C ASN A 155 7.49 6.27 -7.81
N THR A 156 7.31 7.57 -8.06
CA THR A 156 6.40 8.39 -7.26
C THR A 156 4.96 7.91 -7.40
N ALA A 157 4.51 7.59 -8.62
CA ALA A 157 3.17 7.07 -8.86
C ALA A 157 2.95 5.72 -8.17
N ALA A 158 3.93 4.82 -8.21
CA ALA A 158 3.88 3.54 -7.51
C ALA A 158 3.79 3.71 -5.98
N ALA A 159 4.53 4.68 -5.40
CA ALA A 159 4.42 5.00 -3.98
C ALA A 159 3.05 5.60 -3.63
N THR A 160 2.57 6.54 -4.45
CA THR A 160 1.25 7.15 -4.29
C THR A 160 0.14 6.11 -4.39
N LEU A 161 0.18 5.21 -5.38
CA LEU A 161 -0.80 4.13 -5.54
C LEU A 161 -0.86 3.23 -4.32
N ARG A 162 0.30 2.80 -3.78
CA ARG A 162 0.34 2.01 -2.54
C ARG A 162 -0.38 2.72 -1.41
N GLN A 163 -0.08 4.00 -1.20
CA GLN A 163 -0.75 4.78 -0.14
C GLN A 163 -2.25 4.93 -0.40
N LEU A 164 -2.67 5.18 -1.63
CA LEU A 164 -4.08 5.32 -1.99
C LEU A 164 -4.85 4.02 -1.75
N VAL A 165 -4.27 2.88 -2.14
CA VAL A 165 -4.85 1.57 -1.89
C VAL A 165 -4.99 1.35 -0.38
N ILE A 166 -3.94 1.56 0.42
CA ILE A 166 -4.02 1.45 1.89
C ILE A 166 -5.12 2.35 2.46
N ASN A 167 -5.18 3.62 2.04
CA ASN A 167 -6.18 4.57 2.52
C ASN A 167 -7.62 4.13 2.22
N ILE A 168 -7.87 3.41 1.12
CA ILE A 168 -9.20 2.87 0.80
C ILE A 168 -9.62 1.82 1.84
N PHE A 169 -8.69 0.97 2.28
CA PHE A 169 -8.96 0.01 3.34
C PHE A 169 -9.09 0.68 4.72
N ASP A 170 -8.28 1.71 5.02
CA ASP A 170 -8.44 2.52 6.23
C ASP A 170 -9.84 3.16 6.32
N LYS A 171 -10.44 3.53 5.17
CA LYS A 171 -11.82 4.05 5.13
C LYS A 171 -12.84 2.99 5.52
N VAL A 172 -12.60 1.71 5.21
CA VAL A 172 -13.49 0.62 5.64
C VAL A 172 -13.44 0.45 7.15
N GLU A 173 -12.25 0.52 7.75
CA GLU A 173 -12.10 0.47 9.21
C GLU A 173 -12.79 1.66 9.90
N LYS A 174 -12.67 2.86 9.33
CA LYS A 174 -13.41 4.04 9.82
C LYS A 174 -14.93 3.88 9.67
N GLU A 175 -15.39 3.31 8.55
CA GLU A 175 -16.80 3.01 8.31
C GLU A 175 -17.33 2.00 9.34
N ASP A 176 -16.55 0.97 9.68
CA ASP A 176 -16.84 0.03 10.77
C ASP A 176 -17.00 0.73 12.13
N GLU A 177 -16.03 1.56 12.51
CA GLU A 177 -16.06 2.27 13.79
C GLU A 177 -17.27 3.19 13.93
N ILE A 178 -17.64 3.90 12.85
CA ILE A 178 -18.79 4.80 12.86
C ILE A 178 -20.08 4.02 13.11
N ILE A 179 -20.20 2.82 12.55
CA ILE A 179 -21.37 1.95 12.73
C ILE A 179 -21.43 1.40 14.16
N GLU A 180 -20.31 0.92 14.69
CA GLU A 180 -20.22 0.43 16.06
C GLU A 180 -20.60 1.52 17.08
N LYS A 181 -20.22 2.78 16.80
CA LYS A 181 -20.53 3.94 17.66
C LYS A 181 -21.94 4.50 17.47
N ASN A 182 -22.50 4.44 16.26
CA ASN A 182 -23.77 5.12 15.91
C ASN A 182 -24.92 4.18 15.50
N ALA A 183 -24.90 2.92 15.96
CA ALA A 183 -25.99 1.95 15.81
C ALA A 183 -26.57 1.84 14.38
N GLY A 184 -25.70 1.75 13.36
CA GLY A 184 -26.14 1.45 11.97
C GLY A 184 -26.53 2.64 11.10
N SER A 185 -26.00 3.83 11.35
CA SER A 185 -26.30 5.05 10.58
C SER A 185 -25.91 5.00 9.09
N ILE A 186 -25.01 4.10 8.68
CA ILE A 186 -24.59 3.93 7.28
C ILE A 186 -25.36 2.76 6.66
N LYS A 187 -26.24 3.07 5.70
CA LYS A 187 -27.01 2.05 4.99
C LYS A 187 -26.10 1.24 4.04
N PRO A 188 -26.23 -0.10 4.00
CA PRO A 188 -25.58 -0.91 2.99
C PRO A 188 -25.99 -0.47 1.58
N THR A 189 -25.08 -0.62 0.62
CA THR A 189 -25.38 -0.44 -0.80
C THR A 189 -26.30 -1.57 -1.27
N SER A 190 -27.01 -1.38 -2.39
CA SER A 190 -27.76 -2.45 -3.07
C SER A 190 -26.88 -3.59 -3.62
N THR A 191 -25.55 -3.44 -3.56
CA THR A 191 -24.61 -4.47 -4.01
C THR A 191 -24.53 -5.59 -2.97
N VAL A 192 -24.94 -6.78 -3.36
CA VAL A 192 -24.80 -8.00 -2.57
C VAL A 192 -23.72 -8.90 -3.13
N VAL A 193 -22.93 -9.52 -2.25
CA VAL A 193 -21.94 -10.53 -2.61
C VAL A 193 -22.31 -11.84 -1.94
N SER A 194 -22.39 -12.91 -2.71
CA SER A 194 -22.58 -14.25 -2.18
C SER A 194 -21.25 -14.77 -1.64
N VAL A 195 -21.22 -15.10 -0.35
CA VAL A 195 -20.05 -15.67 0.32
C VAL A 195 -20.36 -17.10 0.73
N HIS A 196 -19.49 -18.04 0.33
CA HIS A 196 -19.60 -19.45 0.68
C HIS A 196 -19.71 -19.63 2.21
N GLY A 197 -20.86 -20.14 2.66
CA GLY A 197 -21.13 -20.40 4.08
C GLY A 197 -21.75 -19.22 4.86
N HIS A 198 -21.80 -18.01 4.29
CA HIS A 198 -22.35 -16.81 4.95
C HIS A 198 -23.56 -16.21 4.22
N GLY A 199 -23.91 -16.70 3.03
CA GLY A 199 -25.06 -16.22 2.26
C GLY A 199 -24.76 -14.91 1.51
N GLU A 200 -25.80 -14.15 1.19
CA GLU A 200 -25.66 -12.86 0.51
C GLU A 200 -25.40 -11.73 1.52
N ILE A 201 -24.26 -11.04 1.35
CA ILE A 201 -23.84 -9.94 2.21
C ILE A 201 -23.97 -8.63 1.44
N ALA A 202 -24.78 -7.71 1.95
CA ALA A 202 -24.91 -6.37 1.39
C ALA A 202 -23.69 -5.52 1.75
N LEU A 203 -22.93 -5.12 0.74
CA LEU A 203 -21.70 -4.35 0.91
C LEU A 203 -21.99 -2.87 1.15
N ARG A 204 -21.29 -2.28 2.11
CA ARG A 204 -21.32 -0.84 2.37
C ARG A 204 -20.50 -0.07 1.31
N PRO A 205 -20.67 1.25 1.16
CA PRO A 205 -20.00 2.00 0.10
C PRO A 205 -18.47 1.85 0.11
N CYS A 206 -17.81 2.05 1.26
CA CYS A 206 -16.35 1.89 1.33
C CYS A 206 -15.92 0.42 1.22
N ALA A 207 -16.64 -0.48 1.89
CA ALA A 207 -16.39 -1.92 1.80
C ALA A 207 -16.52 -2.46 0.37
N ARG A 208 -17.50 -1.97 -0.39
CA ARG A 208 -17.73 -2.29 -1.81
C ARG A 208 -16.55 -1.88 -2.67
N ASP A 209 -16.09 -0.65 -2.51
CA ASP A 209 -14.95 -0.12 -3.27
C ASP A 209 -13.68 -0.91 -2.97
N ALA A 210 -13.41 -1.20 -1.69
CA ALA A 210 -12.26 -2.01 -1.28
C ALA A 210 -12.36 -3.46 -1.80
N TYR A 211 -13.55 -4.06 -1.77
CA TYR A 211 -13.79 -5.41 -2.25
C TYR A 211 -13.49 -5.55 -3.75
N PHE A 212 -14.09 -4.69 -4.59
CA PHE A 212 -13.86 -4.74 -6.04
C PHE A 212 -12.44 -4.32 -6.41
N LEU A 213 -11.85 -3.36 -5.69
CA LEU A 213 -10.45 -3.02 -5.87
C LEU A 213 -9.54 -4.22 -5.62
N PHE A 214 -9.71 -4.92 -4.50
CA PHE A 214 -8.91 -6.08 -4.15
C PHE A 214 -9.10 -7.21 -5.17
N GLN A 215 -10.34 -7.47 -5.57
CA GLN A 215 -10.66 -8.46 -6.59
C GLN A 215 -9.97 -8.13 -7.91
N ASP A 216 -10.05 -6.89 -8.38
CA ASP A 216 -9.39 -6.46 -9.61
C ASP A 216 -7.86 -6.53 -9.52
N LEU A 217 -7.26 -6.24 -8.36
CA LEU A 217 -5.82 -6.44 -8.16
C LEU A 217 -5.44 -7.91 -8.32
N CYS A 218 -6.27 -8.84 -7.85
CA CYS A 218 -6.06 -10.27 -8.07
C CYS A 218 -6.16 -10.64 -9.56
N LEU A 219 -7.19 -10.14 -10.26
CA LEU A 219 -7.40 -10.37 -11.69
C LEU A 219 -6.24 -9.83 -12.53
N LEU A 220 -5.84 -8.58 -12.29
CA LEU A 220 -4.71 -7.94 -12.98
C LEU A 220 -3.40 -8.69 -12.75
N THR A 221 -3.18 -9.19 -11.52
CA THR A 221 -2.00 -10.00 -11.21
C THR A 221 -2.04 -11.38 -11.89
N ASN A 222 -3.24 -11.90 -12.19
CA ASN A 222 -3.44 -13.10 -13.01
C ASN A 222 -3.34 -12.86 -14.53
N LEU A 223 -3.07 -11.62 -14.96
CA LEU A 223 -3.14 -11.15 -16.36
C LEU A 223 -4.54 -11.18 -16.97
N GLU A 224 -5.57 -11.00 -16.14
CA GLU A 224 -6.96 -10.82 -16.58
C GLU A 224 -7.35 -9.34 -16.51
N PRO A 225 -8.24 -8.85 -17.40
CA PRO A 225 -8.67 -7.46 -17.38
C PRO A 225 -9.51 -7.16 -16.13
N ALA A 226 -9.25 -6.02 -15.50
CA ALA A 226 -10.01 -5.50 -14.37
C ALA A 226 -11.37 -4.96 -14.83
N THR A 227 -12.43 -5.32 -14.11
CA THR A 227 -13.79 -4.90 -14.46
C THR A 227 -14.15 -3.55 -13.82
N PHE A 228 -13.76 -3.36 -12.57
CA PHE A 228 -14.05 -2.15 -11.79
C PHE A 228 -13.06 -1.02 -12.10
N LEU A 229 -11.76 -1.28 -12.09
CA LEU A 229 -10.71 -0.31 -12.42
C LEU A 229 -10.64 0.03 -13.92
N ARG A 230 -11.26 -0.79 -14.79
CA ARG A 230 -11.22 -0.64 -16.26
C ARG A 230 -9.79 -0.61 -16.81
N LEU A 231 -8.92 -1.44 -16.23
CA LEU A 231 -7.52 -1.60 -16.61
C LEU A 231 -7.30 -2.92 -17.33
N ASN A 232 -6.46 -2.90 -18.37
CA ASN A 232 -6.18 -4.10 -19.17
C ASN A 232 -4.99 -4.91 -18.65
N ALA A 233 -3.99 -4.24 -18.06
CA ALA A 233 -2.78 -4.90 -17.61
C ALA A 233 -2.10 -4.12 -16.48
N LEU A 234 -1.41 -4.85 -15.61
CA LEU A 234 -0.55 -4.34 -14.55
C LEU A 234 0.70 -5.21 -14.46
N PRO A 235 1.91 -4.66 -14.21
CA PRO A 235 3.07 -5.48 -13.94
C PRO A 235 2.82 -6.40 -12.73
N ARG A 236 3.01 -7.71 -12.89
CA ARG A 236 2.74 -8.72 -11.84
C ARG A 236 3.49 -8.43 -10.54
N THR A 237 4.75 -7.99 -10.62
CA THR A 237 5.55 -7.59 -9.46
C THR A 237 4.87 -6.51 -8.63
N PHE A 238 4.28 -5.52 -9.30
CA PHE A 238 3.60 -4.41 -8.65
C PHE A 238 2.22 -4.83 -8.12
N GLY A 239 1.49 -5.68 -8.85
CA GLY A 239 0.24 -6.27 -8.37
C GLY A 239 0.43 -7.08 -7.08
N LEU A 240 1.45 -7.95 -7.04
CA LEU A 240 1.82 -8.69 -5.83
C LEU A 240 2.27 -7.77 -4.69
N GLU A 241 2.97 -6.67 -4.99
CA GLU A 241 3.35 -5.67 -3.99
C GLU A 241 2.14 -4.96 -3.38
N LEU A 242 1.14 -4.60 -4.18
CA LEU A 242 -0.10 -4.01 -3.69
C LEU A 242 -0.87 -5.00 -2.81
N ILE A 243 -0.97 -6.26 -3.23
CA ILE A 243 -1.60 -7.33 -2.45
C ILE A 243 -0.87 -7.54 -1.12
N GLU A 244 0.46 -7.67 -1.15
CA GLU A 244 1.31 -7.79 0.05
C GLU A 244 1.08 -6.62 1.01
N SER A 245 1.05 -5.39 0.47
CA SER A 245 0.85 -4.17 1.25
C SER A 245 -0.53 -4.13 1.90
N VAL A 246 -1.59 -4.48 1.18
CA VAL A 246 -2.95 -4.55 1.73
C VAL A 246 -3.03 -5.58 2.85
N LEU A 247 -2.55 -6.81 2.60
CA LEU A 247 -2.62 -7.88 3.60
C LEU A 247 -1.80 -7.53 4.84
N THR A 248 -0.62 -6.95 4.70
CA THR A 248 0.24 -6.61 5.84
C THR A 248 -0.38 -5.53 6.73
N ASN A 249 -0.99 -4.50 6.15
CA ASN A 249 -1.55 -3.38 6.90
C ASN A 249 -2.94 -3.70 7.48
N HIS A 250 -3.75 -4.52 6.79
CA HIS A 250 -5.18 -4.69 7.06
C HIS A 250 -5.58 -6.10 7.54
N LEU A 251 -4.67 -6.84 8.18
CA LEU A 251 -4.90 -8.22 8.63
C LEU A 251 -6.21 -8.43 9.41
N ARG A 252 -6.55 -7.47 10.28
CA ARG A 252 -7.74 -7.55 11.15
C ARG A 252 -9.03 -7.41 10.34
N LEU A 253 -9.04 -6.50 9.36
CA LEU A 253 -10.17 -6.30 8.46
C LEU A 253 -10.50 -7.59 7.71
N PHE A 254 -9.48 -8.26 7.15
CA PHE A 254 -9.66 -9.53 6.45
C PHE A 254 -10.16 -10.65 7.37
N LYS A 255 -9.90 -10.61 8.68
CA LYS A 255 -10.44 -11.62 9.62
C LYS A 255 -11.87 -11.32 10.06
N LYS A 256 -12.26 -10.04 10.11
CA LYS A 256 -13.57 -9.59 10.58
C LYS A 256 -14.65 -9.76 9.50
N HIS A 257 -14.29 -9.50 8.25
CA HIS A 257 -15.23 -9.43 7.12
C HIS A 257 -15.12 -10.70 6.24
N PRO A 258 -16.17 -11.53 6.19
CA PRO A 258 -16.15 -12.79 5.43
C PRO A 258 -16.06 -12.58 3.91
N GLU A 259 -16.52 -11.44 3.39
CA GLU A 259 -16.38 -11.10 1.97
C GLU A 259 -14.91 -11.04 1.53
N PHE A 260 -14.02 -10.47 2.35
CA PHE A 260 -12.59 -10.40 2.03
C PHE A 260 -11.93 -11.78 2.15
N LEU A 261 -12.35 -12.61 3.12
CA LEU A 261 -11.89 -14.02 3.21
C LEU A 261 -12.26 -14.82 1.96
N SER A 262 -13.46 -14.60 1.42
CA SER A 262 -13.88 -15.25 0.17
C SER A 262 -12.93 -14.93 -0.97
N VAL A 263 -12.50 -13.66 -1.10
CA VAL A 263 -11.54 -13.26 -2.15
C VAL A 263 -10.16 -13.91 -1.92
N LEU A 264 -9.71 -14.05 -0.66
CA LEU A 264 -8.48 -14.77 -0.38
C LEU A 264 -8.55 -16.22 -0.89
N ARG A 265 -9.63 -16.93 -0.54
CA ARG A 265 -9.83 -18.33 -0.89
C ARG A 265 -10.04 -18.54 -2.39
N GLU A 266 -10.91 -17.75 -3.01
CA GLU A 266 -11.35 -17.98 -4.39
C GLU A 266 -10.45 -17.34 -5.45
N ARG A 267 -9.63 -16.34 -5.08
CA ARG A 267 -8.79 -15.60 -6.04
C ARG A 267 -7.32 -15.62 -5.68
N ILE A 268 -6.93 -15.20 -4.46
CA ILE A 268 -5.52 -15.13 -4.08
C ILE A 268 -4.88 -16.52 -4.02
N CYS A 269 -5.53 -17.50 -3.38
CA CYS A 269 -4.96 -18.84 -3.26
C CYS A 269 -4.75 -19.51 -4.63
N PRO A 270 -5.74 -19.54 -5.55
CA PRO A 270 -5.52 -20.03 -6.91
C PRO A 270 -4.47 -19.24 -7.69
N LEU A 271 -4.45 -17.91 -7.56
CA LEU A 271 -3.44 -17.06 -8.18
C LEU A 271 -2.03 -17.48 -7.72
N ILE A 272 -1.84 -17.70 -6.42
CA ILE A 272 -0.55 -18.12 -5.87
C ILE A 272 -0.15 -19.49 -6.41
N ILE A 273 -1.04 -20.48 -6.38
CA ILE A 273 -0.74 -21.84 -6.85
C ILE A 273 -0.34 -21.84 -8.33
N LYS A 274 -1.08 -21.09 -9.15
CA LYS A 274 -0.79 -20.93 -10.58
C LYS A 274 0.56 -20.23 -10.79
N THR A 275 0.77 -19.09 -10.13
CA THR A 275 2.02 -18.32 -10.24
C THR A 275 3.20 -19.14 -9.74
N PHE A 276 3.05 -19.97 -8.71
CA PHE A 276 4.14 -20.80 -8.22
C PHE A 276 4.56 -21.91 -9.20
N SER A 277 3.63 -22.37 -10.05
CA SER A 277 3.88 -23.40 -11.05
C SER A 277 4.61 -22.85 -12.29
N ASP A 278 4.54 -21.54 -12.50
CA ASP A 278 5.15 -20.83 -13.63
C ASP A 278 6.63 -20.50 -13.35
N LYS A 279 7.46 -20.41 -14.40
CA LYS A 279 8.86 -19.99 -14.25
C LYS A 279 8.94 -18.48 -14.08
N HIS A 280 9.29 -18.03 -12.88
CA HIS A 280 9.38 -16.61 -12.56
C HIS A 280 10.80 -16.11 -12.29
N ASP A 281 10.96 -14.80 -12.49
CA ASP A 281 12.15 -14.08 -12.08
C ASP A 281 12.25 -13.99 -10.54
N PHE A 282 13.44 -13.64 -10.07
CA PHE A 282 13.72 -13.52 -8.65
C PHE A 282 12.79 -12.50 -7.93
N PRO A 283 12.55 -11.28 -8.47
CA PRO A 283 11.67 -10.31 -7.81
C PRO A 283 10.24 -10.80 -7.64
N GLN A 284 9.64 -11.43 -8.66
CA GLN A 284 8.27 -11.95 -8.59
C GLN A 284 8.18 -13.06 -7.55
N THR A 285 9.14 -14.00 -7.58
CA THR A 285 9.19 -15.10 -6.61
C THR A 285 9.31 -14.57 -5.18
N MET A 286 10.22 -13.62 -4.93
CA MET A 286 10.39 -13.00 -3.61
C MET A 286 9.09 -12.38 -3.09
N ARG A 287 8.35 -11.63 -3.92
CA ARG A 287 7.08 -11.00 -3.48
C ARG A 287 5.99 -12.04 -3.26
N LEU A 288 5.87 -13.02 -4.15
CA LEU A 288 4.93 -14.13 -3.99
C LEU A 288 5.17 -14.86 -2.66
N MET A 289 6.43 -15.19 -2.37
CA MET A 289 6.87 -15.86 -1.15
C MET A 289 6.48 -15.07 0.12
N ARG A 290 6.56 -13.74 0.08
CA ARG A 290 6.11 -12.87 1.20
C ARG A 290 4.60 -12.89 1.40
N VAL A 291 3.82 -12.82 0.31
CA VAL A 291 2.35 -12.94 0.38
C VAL A 291 1.96 -14.28 1.00
N VAL A 292 2.56 -15.38 0.54
CA VAL A 292 2.29 -16.72 1.08
C VAL A 292 2.70 -16.84 2.55
N TYR A 293 3.84 -16.27 2.95
CA TYR A 293 4.25 -16.24 4.34
C TYR A 293 3.23 -15.52 5.24
N ILE A 294 2.66 -14.40 4.79
CA ILE A 294 1.58 -13.70 5.50
C ILE A 294 0.36 -14.62 5.65
N LEU A 295 -0.05 -15.30 4.57
CA LEU A 295 -1.18 -16.24 4.60
C LEU A 295 -0.97 -17.38 5.61
N ILE A 296 0.19 -18.05 5.55
CA ILE A 296 0.52 -19.14 6.48
C ILE A 296 0.53 -18.63 7.92
N LYS A 297 1.17 -17.49 8.19
CA LYS A 297 1.35 -17.00 9.55
C LYS A 297 0.06 -16.43 10.17
N GLN A 298 -0.79 -15.81 9.36
CA GLN A 298 -1.94 -15.05 9.87
C GLN A 298 -3.29 -15.74 9.63
N PHE A 299 -3.40 -16.57 8.59
CA PHE A 299 -4.67 -17.13 8.11
C PHE A 299 -4.73 -18.66 8.12
N SER A 300 -3.70 -19.36 8.60
CA SER A 300 -3.66 -20.84 8.63
C SER A 300 -4.78 -21.51 9.43
N GLU A 301 -5.36 -20.85 10.42
CA GLU A 301 -6.52 -21.36 11.16
C GLU A 301 -7.81 -21.34 10.31
N ILE A 302 -7.89 -20.44 9.32
CA ILE A 302 -9.08 -20.23 8.47
C ILE A 302 -8.91 -20.92 7.11
N LEU A 303 -7.69 -20.89 6.55
CA LEU A 303 -7.33 -21.42 5.22
C LEU A 303 -6.45 -22.67 5.37
N VAL A 304 -6.94 -23.67 6.12
CA VAL A 304 -6.19 -24.88 6.47
C VAL A 304 -5.73 -25.62 5.21
N THR A 305 -6.66 -25.94 4.31
CA THR A 305 -6.39 -26.69 3.07
C THR A 305 -5.44 -25.96 2.12
N GLU A 306 -5.58 -24.64 1.99
CA GLU A 306 -4.78 -23.83 1.09
C GLU A 306 -3.36 -23.65 1.65
N CYS A 307 -3.24 -23.47 2.97
CA CYS A 307 -1.94 -23.40 3.65
C CYS A 307 -1.21 -24.75 3.62
N GLU A 308 -1.93 -25.88 3.67
CA GLU A 308 -1.35 -27.22 3.46
C GLU A 308 -0.65 -27.31 2.10
N ILE A 309 -1.33 -26.89 1.03
CA ILE A 309 -0.78 -26.87 -0.33
C ILE A 309 0.45 -25.97 -0.40
N PHE A 310 0.40 -24.78 0.21
CA PHE A 310 1.55 -23.85 0.24
C PHE A 310 2.77 -24.45 0.95
N LEU A 311 2.57 -25.08 2.11
CA LEU A 311 3.65 -25.72 2.86
C LEU A 311 4.25 -26.90 2.09
N ALA A 312 3.41 -27.74 1.47
CA ALA A 312 3.87 -28.83 0.61
C ALA A 312 4.66 -28.34 -0.61
N MET A 313 4.23 -27.22 -1.22
CA MET A 313 4.98 -26.58 -2.31
C MET A 313 6.34 -26.06 -1.87
N PHE A 314 6.46 -25.47 -0.67
CA PHE A 314 7.74 -25.04 -0.13
C PHE A 314 8.67 -26.18 0.22
N ILE A 315 8.13 -27.27 0.77
CA ILE A 315 8.87 -28.53 0.97
C ILE A 315 9.47 -29.00 -0.36
N LYS A 316 8.67 -29.03 -1.43
CA LYS A 316 9.14 -29.43 -2.76
C LYS A 316 10.23 -28.51 -3.32
N ILE A 317 10.17 -27.20 -3.07
CA ILE A 317 11.23 -26.26 -3.47
C ILE A 317 12.57 -26.59 -2.82
N LEU A 318 12.59 -27.13 -1.60
CA LEU A 318 13.82 -27.40 -0.88
C LEU A 318 14.62 -28.58 -1.45
N GLU A 319 14.04 -29.38 -2.34
CA GLU A 319 14.73 -30.48 -3.02
C GLU A 319 15.93 -29.98 -3.85
N PRO A 320 17.00 -30.79 -3.98
CA PRO A 320 18.28 -30.37 -4.56
C PRO A 320 18.23 -30.02 -6.04
N GLU A 321 17.17 -30.42 -6.74
CA GLU A 321 16.91 -30.13 -8.16
C GLU A 321 16.60 -28.65 -8.41
N ASN A 322 16.14 -27.93 -7.38
CA ASN A 322 15.75 -26.53 -7.50
C ASN A 322 16.94 -25.56 -7.33
N PRO A 323 16.91 -24.38 -7.96
CA PRO A 323 17.92 -23.34 -7.77
C PRO A 323 18.15 -22.97 -6.31
N LEU A 324 19.43 -22.83 -5.91
CA LEU A 324 19.83 -22.49 -4.54
C LEU A 324 19.11 -21.25 -3.98
N TRP A 325 18.94 -20.22 -4.80
CA TRP A 325 18.27 -18.99 -4.38
C TRP A 325 16.80 -19.22 -3.99
N GLN A 326 16.08 -20.12 -4.68
CA GLN A 326 14.70 -20.50 -4.30
C GLN A 326 14.68 -21.27 -2.99
N ARG A 327 15.64 -22.20 -2.82
CA ARG A 327 15.82 -22.98 -1.60
C ARG A 327 16.08 -22.08 -0.39
N VAL A 328 16.94 -21.06 -0.56
CA VAL A 328 17.24 -20.07 0.50
C VAL A 328 15.98 -19.28 0.89
N ILE A 329 15.19 -18.81 -0.08
CA ILE A 329 13.95 -18.07 0.21
C ILE A 329 12.93 -18.96 0.94
N ALA A 330 12.75 -20.21 0.50
CA ALA A 330 11.88 -21.16 1.19
C ALA A 330 12.36 -21.44 2.63
N MET A 331 13.68 -21.57 2.85
CA MET A 331 14.24 -21.70 4.20
C MET A 331 14.04 -20.45 5.06
N GLU A 332 14.05 -19.25 4.48
CA GLU A 332 13.75 -18.02 5.21
C GLU A 332 12.30 -18.02 5.72
N ILE A 333 11.35 -18.48 4.89
CA ILE A 333 9.95 -18.67 5.32
C ILE A 333 9.89 -19.70 6.45
N PHE A 334 10.52 -20.86 6.30
CA PHE A 334 10.49 -21.91 7.33
C PHE A 334 11.15 -21.46 8.63
N ARG A 335 12.21 -20.66 8.55
CA ARG A 335 12.79 -19.99 9.73
C ARG A 335 11.76 -19.08 10.40
N GLY A 336 10.98 -18.31 9.64
CA GLY A 336 9.90 -17.49 10.15
C GLY A 336 8.75 -18.29 10.78
N VAL A 337 8.42 -19.45 10.21
CA VAL A 337 7.42 -20.41 10.72
C VAL A 337 7.90 -21.07 12.02
N CYS A 338 9.19 -21.39 12.12
CA CYS A 338 9.78 -22.05 13.29
C CYS A 338 10.26 -21.08 14.38
N GLY A 339 10.40 -19.79 14.09
CA GLY A 339 11.10 -18.81 14.94
C GLY A 339 10.36 -18.27 16.16
N GLY A 340 9.42 -19.02 16.76
CA GLY A 340 8.67 -18.62 17.97
C GLY A 340 8.59 -19.73 19.02
N ASP A 341 7.69 -19.59 20.00
CA ASP A 341 7.55 -20.50 21.18
C ASP A 341 7.02 -21.92 20.87
N GLY A 342 7.13 -22.35 19.61
CA GLY A 342 6.64 -23.64 19.11
C GLY A 342 5.12 -23.79 19.08
N VAL A 343 4.34 -22.79 19.54
CA VAL A 343 2.87 -22.82 19.52
C VAL A 343 2.34 -23.00 18.10
N PHE A 344 2.92 -22.28 17.14
CA PHE A 344 2.54 -22.36 15.75
C PHE A 344 2.84 -23.74 15.14
N LEU A 345 4.04 -24.30 15.40
CA LEU A 345 4.40 -25.65 14.96
C LEU A 345 3.49 -26.73 15.57
N ARG A 346 3.13 -26.61 16.85
CA ARG A 346 2.14 -27.49 17.49
C ARG A 346 0.77 -27.38 16.82
N SER A 347 0.41 -26.20 16.34
CA SER A 347 -0.85 -25.97 15.62
C SER A 347 -0.81 -26.61 14.23
N ILE A 348 0.30 -26.47 13.48
CA ILE A 348 0.54 -27.18 12.21
C ILE A 348 0.36 -28.69 12.39
N TYR A 349 1.01 -29.29 13.40
CA TYR A 349 0.84 -30.72 13.69
C TYR A 349 -0.61 -31.10 13.99
N ARG A 350 -1.33 -30.27 14.75
CA ARG A 350 -2.75 -30.52 15.09
C ARG A 350 -3.67 -30.39 13.88
N TRP A 351 -3.39 -29.46 12.98
CA TRP A 351 -4.22 -29.21 11.80
C TRP A 351 -3.99 -30.25 10.71
N TYR A 352 -2.77 -30.77 10.55
CA TYR A 352 -2.42 -31.68 9.46
C TYR A 352 -2.07 -33.09 9.97
N ASP A 353 -0.91 -33.33 10.56
CA ASP A 353 -0.41 -34.67 10.91
C ASP A 353 -1.24 -35.44 11.94
N ARG A 354 -2.09 -34.75 12.71
CA ARG A 354 -3.02 -35.39 13.66
C ARG A 354 -4.31 -35.88 12.99
N GLN A 355 -4.70 -35.32 11.83
CA GLN A 355 -5.92 -35.75 11.17
C GLN A 355 -5.63 -36.92 10.22
N ASP A 356 -6.52 -37.91 10.21
CA ASP A 356 -6.32 -39.14 9.44
C ASP A 356 -6.40 -38.94 7.91
N ASN A 357 -7.01 -37.84 7.45
CA ASN A 357 -7.29 -37.56 6.03
C ASN A 357 -6.41 -36.47 5.38
N SER A 358 -5.42 -35.92 6.09
CA SER A 358 -4.52 -34.88 5.56
C SER A 358 -3.08 -35.36 5.39
N THR A 359 -2.29 -34.58 4.66
CA THR A 359 -0.86 -34.85 4.50
C THR A 359 -0.10 -34.65 5.81
N ASN A 360 1.04 -35.33 5.96
CA ASN A 360 1.88 -35.25 7.14
C ASN A 360 2.88 -34.09 7.00
N VAL A 361 2.37 -32.86 6.91
CA VAL A 361 3.17 -31.67 6.61
C VAL A 361 4.32 -31.49 7.61
N PHE A 362 4.06 -31.63 8.91
CA PHE A 362 5.10 -31.48 9.93
C PHE A 362 6.17 -32.56 9.79
N ARG A 363 5.79 -33.83 9.57
CA ARG A 363 6.74 -34.92 9.31
C ARG A 363 7.60 -34.62 8.09
N ASP A 364 6.98 -34.16 7.01
CA ASP A 364 7.67 -33.87 5.76
C ASP A 364 8.64 -32.68 5.91
N MET A 365 8.26 -31.64 6.67
CA MET A 365 9.17 -30.56 7.05
C MET A 365 10.42 -31.10 7.77
N ILE A 366 10.24 -31.94 8.80
CA ILE A 366 11.37 -32.52 9.55
C ILE A 366 12.26 -33.38 8.65
N ASN A 367 11.67 -34.19 7.77
CA ASN A 367 12.41 -35.02 6.83
C ASN A 367 13.27 -34.19 5.88
N VAL A 368 12.72 -33.11 5.32
CA VAL A 368 13.42 -32.22 4.39
C VAL A 368 14.53 -31.45 5.10
N PHE A 369 14.29 -30.96 6.32
CA PHE A 369 15.34 -30.31 7.12
C PHE A 369 16.48 -31.27 7.45
N GLY A 370 16.16 -32.53 7.76
CA GLY A 370 17.16 -33.58 7.96
C GLY A 370 18.01 -33.85 6.71
N ARG A 371 17.36 -33.94 5.53
CA ARG A 371 18.07 -34.07 4.24
C ARG A 371 18.97 -32.86 3.97
N LEU A 372 18.44 -31.64 4.13
CA LEU A 372 19.19 -30.39 3.93
C LEU A 372 20.42 -30.29 4.84
N ALA A 373 20.29 -30.67 6.11
CA ALA A 373 21.41 -30.68 7.04
C ALA A 373 22.50 -31.69 6.64
N ALA A 374 22.10 -32.81 6.02
CA ALA A 374 23.00 -33.88 5.57
C ALA A 374 23.63 -33.65 4.19
N GLU A 375 23.13 -32.72 3.37
CA GLU A 375 23.63 -32.50 1.99
C GLU A 375 25.08 -32.02 1.93
N LYS A 376 25.52 -31.21 2.90
CA LYS A 376 26.91 -30.73 3.00
C LYS A 376 27.35 -30.64 4.47
N PRO A 377 27.67 -31.77 5.12
CA PRO A 377 28.04 -31.81 6.54
C PRO A 377 29.27 -30.94 6.86
N GLN A 378 30.10 -30.69 5.86
CA GLN A 378 31.35 -29.92 5.94
C GLN A 378 31.13 -28.40 6.06
N VAL A 379 29.93 -27.88 5.78
CA VAL A 379 29.62 -26.44 5.73
C VAL A 379 28.81 -26.00 6.96
N VAL A 380 28.03 -26.91 7.54
CA VAL A 380 27.21 -26.65 8.73
C VAL A 380 28.11 -26.69 9.98
N GLY A 381 28.60 -25.53 10.40
CA GLY A 381 29.53 -25.38 11.54
C GLY A 381 30.85 -24.70 11.19
N VAL A 382 31.15 -24.47 9.91
CA VAL A 382 32.36 -23.78 9.45
C VAL A 382 32.01 -22.44 8.82
N SER A 383 31.33 -21.58 9.58
CA SER A 383 31.45 -20.15 9.35
C SER A 383 32.81 -19.75 9.91
N SER A 384 33.81 -19.57 9.04
CA SER A 384 35.15 -19.06 9.36
C SER A 384 35.16 -17.72 10.11
N VAL A 385 34.00 -17.08 10.26
CA VAL A 385 33.79 -15.84 11.03
C VAL A 385 33.62 -16.08 12.54
N VAL A 386 33.13 -17.24 12.99
CA VAL A 386 32.92 -17.49 14.43
C VAL A 386 34.20 -17.98 15.10
N GLY A 387 35.08 -18.69 14.38
CA GLY A 387 36.37 -19.16 14.90
C GLY A 387 37.40 -18.04 15.11
N GLN A 388 37.32 -16.94 14.36
CA GLN A 388 38.30 -15.84 14.49
C GLN A 388 38.05 -14.93 15.70
N ILE A 389 36.81 -14.83 16.19
CA ILE A 389 36.49 -14.03 17.40
C ILE A 389 37.00 -14.74 18.66
N HIS A 390 37.00 -16.07 18.68
CA HIS A 390 37.54 -16.82 19.82
C HIS A 390 39.08 -16.86 19.84
N HIS A 391 39.74 -16.90 18.68
CA HIS A 391 41.20 -16.95 18.64
C HIS A 391 41.88 -15.62 19.01
N GLN A 392 41.25 -14.46 18.77
CA GLN A 392 41.78 -13.17 19.23
C GLN A 392 41.62 -12.94 20.75
N SER A 393 40.78 -13.72 21.42
CA SER A 393 40.55 -13.58 22.87
C SER A 393 41.55 -14.38 23.72
N LEU A 394 42.24 -15.36 23.13
CA LEU A 394 43.15 -16.26 23.84
C LEU A 394 44.64 -15.89 23.70
N GLU A 395 45.04 -15.13 22.68
CA GLU A 395 46.44 -14.68 22.52
C GLU A 395 46.82 -13.48 23.40
N ASN A 396 45.84 -12.74 23.94
CA ASN A 396 46.12 -11.63 24.87
C ASN A 396 46.23 -12.04 26.34
N SER A 397 45.98 -13.30 26.67
CA SER A 397 46.00 -13.80 28.06
C SER A 397 47.34 -14.42 28.49
N ASP A 398 48.26 -14.69 27.58
CA ASP A 398 49.51 -15.44 27.87
C ASP A 398 50.79 -14.60 27.94
N VAL A 399 50.69 -13.25 27.92
CA VAL A 399 51.87 -12.38 28.03
C VAL A 399 51.68 -11.30 29.09
N THR A 400 51.51 -11.68 30.36
CA THR A 400 52.02 -10.90 31.51
C THR A 400 51.98 -11.75 32.77
N GLY A 401 53.14 -12.27 33.18
CA GLY A 401 53.24 -12.86 34.51
C GLY A 401 54.64 -13.34 34.86
N VAL A 402 55.59 -12.42 35.08
CA VAL A 402 56.70 -12.61 36.03
C VAL A 402 57.22 -11.25 36.52
N ASN A 403 57.41 -11.12 37.85
CA ASN A 403 58.01 -10.05 38.67
C ASN A 403 57.07 -8.87 39.04
N SER A 404 56.93 -8.43 40.30
CA SER A 404 57.60 -8.74 41.57
C SER A 404 56.81 -8.07 42.70
N LEU A 405 56.71 -8.75 43.86
CA LEU A 405 56.24 -8.19 45.12
C LEU A 405 57.18 -7.07 45.62
N GLY A 406 56.63 -5.98 46.16
CA GLY A 406 57.39 -4.99 46.93
C GLY A 406 56.66 -3.68 47.22
N ALA A 407 56.03 -3.61 48.39
CA ALA A 407 55.82 -2.46 49.30
C ALA A 407 55.65 -1.02 48.74
N ASP A 408 54.49 -0.42 49.02
CA ASP A 408 54.28 0.75 49.92
C ASP A 408 53.09 1.62 49.47
N ALA A 409 52.17 1.87 50.41
CA ALA A 409 51.12 2.89 50.34
C ALA A 409 51.71 4.28 50.68
N PRO A 410 50.95 5.40 50.82
CA PRO A 410 49.54 5.68 50.50
C PRO A 410 49.36 7.01 49.72
N GLY A 411 48.12 7.41 49.38
CA GLY A 411 47.87 8.81 48.97
C GLY A 411 46.47 9.11 48.45
N LEU A 412 45.67 9.75 49.29
CA LEU A 412 44.39 10.39 48.97
C LEU A 412 44.50 11.36 47.78
N SER A 413 43.50 11.34 46.90
CA SER A 413 42.70 12.48 46.37
C SER A 413 41.80 11.99 45.25
#